data_AF-X0SJW3-F1
#
_entry.id   AF-X0SJW3-F1
#
_cell.length_a   1.000
_cell.length_b   1.000
_cell.length_c   1.000
_cell.angle_alpha   90.00
_cell.angle_beta   90.00
_cell.angle_gamma   90.00
#
_symmetry.space_group_name_H-M   'P 1'
#
loop_
_entity.id
_entity.type
_entity.pdbx_description
1 polymer ?
#
loop_
_entity_poly.entity_id
_entity_poly.type
_entity_poly.pdbx_seq_one_letter_code
_entity_poly.pdbx_strand_id
1 'polypeptide(L)'
;MRKLKIGERIRQIRIHQGLTQTELIKGICSNTYISKIESGQTKPSDSFILKVAKVLDVEPEFLIDVNATNVEPDIHRVYETYQQTEEVSPQDLTFLKLHTRENHSNTTLMKIYYVLISNYIKTTIFEARPFVEQAKNTVNYTGTETEASYYFNSLSRFFYFTKNYSETLVYACLGLPSDS
;
A
#
# COMPACT_ATOMS: atom_id res chain seq x y z
N MET A 1 -5.29 -5.05 -2.47
CA MET A 1 -5.51 -4.19 -3.67
C MET A 1 -4.66 -4.67 -4.84
N ARG A 2 -5.24 -4.89 -6.02
CA ARG A 2 -4.47 -5.25 -7.22
C ARG A 2 -3.75 -3.99 -7.73
N LYS A 3 -2.45 -3.86 -7.42
CA LYS A 3 -1.60 -2.75 -7.88
C LYS A 3 -1.74 -2.61 -9.39
N LEU A 4 -2.26 -1.47 -9.86
CA LEU A 4 -2.33 -1.14 -11.29
C LEU A 4 -0.90 -0.96 -11.79
N LYS A 5 -0.42 -1.96 -12.53
CA LYS A 5 0.89 -1.90 -13.20
C LYS A 5 0.88 -0.71 -14.15
N ILE A 6 2.03 -0.06 -14.32
CA ILE A 6 2.24 1.09 -15.21
C ILE A 6 1.58 0.90 -16.59
N GLY A 7 1.69 -0.28 -17.18
CA GLY A 7 1.08 -0.58 -18.47
C GLY A 7 -0.44 -0.51 -18.48
N GLU A 8 -1.10 -0.94 -17.41
CA GLU A 8 -2.56 -0.86 -17.31
C GLU A 8 -3.01 0.59 -17.09
N ARG A 9 -2.21 1.43 -16.41
CA ARG A 9 -2.44 2.89 -16.31
C ARG A 9 -2.35 3.57 -17.67
N ILE A 10 -1.28 3.29 -18.43
CA ILE A 10 -1.11 3.78 -19.80
C ILE A 10 -2.32 3.39 -20.65
N ARG A 11 -2.76 2.13 -20.55
CA ARG A 11 -3.94 1.62 -21.25
C ARG A 11 -5.22 2.38 -20.89
N GLN A 12 -5.46 2.62 -19.61
CA GLN A 12 -6.66 3.31 -19.13
C GLN A 12 -6.74 4.74 -19.65
N ILE A 13 -5.66 5.52 -19.51
CA ILE A 13 -5.61 6.91 -19.99
C ILE A 13 -5.78 6.93 -21.52
N ARG A 14 -5.09 6.03 -22.23
CA ARG A 14 -5.22 5.88 -23.68
C ARG A 14 -6.67 5.64 -24.11
N ILE A 15 -7.36 4.69 -23.47
CA ILE A 15 -8.77 4.38 -23.76
C ILE A 15 -9.67 5.56 -23.43
N HIS A 16 -9.42 6.26 -22.32
CA HIS A 16 -10.19 7.44 -21.92
C HIS A 16 -10.08 8.59 -22.93
N GLN A 17 -8.90 8.74 -23.56
CA GLN A 17 -8.67 9.70 -24.64
C GLN A 17 -9.13 9.20 -26.03
N GLY A 18 -9.70 7.99 -26.12
CA GLY A 18 -10.17 7.42 -27.38
C GLY A 18 -9.06 7.00 -28.34
N LEU A 19 -7.82 6.86 -27.87
CA LEU A 19 -6.67 6.53 -28.70
C LEU A 19 -6.53 5.02 -28.92
N THR A 20 -6.18 4.60 -30.13
CA THR A 20 -5.69 3.24 -30.41
C THR A 20 -4.24 3.07 -29.94
N GLN A 21 -3.78 1.83 -29.77
CA GLN A 21 -2.37 1.57 -29.45
C GLN A 21 -1.45 2.19 -30.51
N THR A 22 -1.78 2.03 -31.80
CA THR A 22 -0.97 2.53 -32.92
C THR A 22 -0.92 4.06 -32.97
N GLU A 23 -2.00 4.75 -32.59
CA GLU A 23 -1.99 6.21 -32.47
C GLU A 23 -1.13 6.67 -31.30
N LEU A 24 -1.22 6.02 -30.14
CA LEU A 24 -0.40 6.34 -28.98
C LEU A 24 1.10 6.23 -29.27
N ILE A 25 1.51 5.17 -30.00
CA ILE A 25 2.94 4.87 -30.20
C ILE A 25 3.54 5.38 -31.50
N LYS A 26 2.83 6.21 -32.26
CA LYS A 26 3.28 6.69 -33.57
C LYS A 26 4.65 7.37 -33.48
N GLY A 27 5.67 6.75 -34.07
CA GLY A 27 7.06 7.24 -34.03
C GLY A 27 7.81 7.01 -32.71
N ILE A 28 7.24 6.23 -31.78
CA ILE A 28 7.82 5.95 -30.46
C ILE A 28 8.38 4.53 -30.39
N CYS A 29 7.57 3.51 -30.68
CA CYS A 29 7.97 2.10 -30.57
C CYS A 29 7.13 1.19 -31.48
N SER A 30 7.28 -0.13 -31.35
CA SER A 30 6.48 -1.11 -32.11
C SER A 30 5.16 -1.45 -31.41
N ASN A 31 4.12 -1.80 -32.19
CA ASN A 31 2.84 -2.28 -31.66
C ASN A 31 3.00 -3.48 -30.70
N THR A 32 3.96 -4.37 -30.98
CA THR A 32 4.28 -5.51 -30.10
C THR A 32 4.78 -5.05 -28.72
N TYR A 33 5.57 -3.98 -28.67
CA TYR A 33 6.13 -3.48 -27.41
C TYR A 33 5.05 -2.86 -26.52
N ILE A 34 4.18 -1.99 -27.05
CA ILE A 34 3.07 -1.43 -26.28
C ILE A 34 2.08 -2.50 -25.82
N SER A 35 1.79 -3.51 -26.65
CA SER A 35 0.93 -4.62 -26.26
C SER A 35 1.50 -5.40 -25.07
N LYS A 36 2.81 -5.68 -25.08
CA LYS A 36 3.51 -6.32 -23.95
C LYS A 36 3.56 -5.44 -22.70
N ILE A 37 3.66 -4.12 -22.87
CA ILE A 37 3.61 -3.17 -21.75
C ILE A 37 2.21 -3.15 -21.13
N GLU A 38 1.17 -2.91 -21.93
CA GLU A 38 -0.21 -2.81 -21.43
C GLU A 38 -0.71 -4.12 -20.79
N SER A 39 -0.26 -5.27 -21.28
CA SER A 39 -0.53 -6.58 -20.67
C SER A 39 0.35 -6.92 -19.47
N GLY A 40 1.32 -6.05 -19.13
CA GLY A 40 2.24 -6.23 -18.00
C GLY A 40 3.28 -7.34 -18.19
N GLN A 41 3.49 -7.79 -19.43
CA GLN A 41 4.51 -8.77 -19.82
C GLN A 41 5.92 -8.16 -19.92
N THR A 42 6.03 -6.85 -20.06
CA THR A 42 7.33 -6.15 -20.16
C THR A 42 7.26 -4.80 -19.47
N LYS A 43 8.34 -4.44 -18.76
CA LYS A 43 8.47 -3.11 -18.14
C LYS A 43 8.88 -2.08 -19.20
N PRO A 44 8.20 -0.92 -19.30
CA PRO A 44 8.62 0.15 -20.20
C PRO A 44 9.95 0.78 -19.75
N SER A 45 10.73 1.31 -20.71
CA SER A 45 11.91 2.13 -20.41
C SER A 45 11.52 3.56 -20.02
N ASP A 46 12.36 4.26 -19.26
CA ASP A 46 12.12 5.65 -18.87
C ASP A 46 11.94 6.57 -20.09
N SER A 47 12.74 6.34 -21.13
CA SER A 47 12.63 7.04 -22.41
C SER A 47 11.29 6.84 -23.11
N PHE A 48 10.67 5.67 -22.96
CA PHE A 48 9.34 5.39 -23.49
C PHE A 48 8.27 6.12 -22.66
N ILE A 49 8.39 6.07 -21.33
CA ILE A 49 7.47 6.72 -20.40
C ILE A 49 7.40 8.22 -20.67
N LEU A 50 8.55 8.91 -20.77
CA LEU A 50 8.61 10.35 -21.06
C LEU A 50 7.90 10.71 -22.37
N LYS A 51 8.09 9.91 -23.42
CA LYS A 51 7.47 10.15 -24.73
C LYS A 51 5.97 9.91 -24.70
N VAL A 52 5.53 8.84 -24.02
CA VAL A 52 4.10 8.50 -23.90
C VAL A 52 3.36 9.48 -23.00
N ALA A 53 3.97 9.91 -21.89
CA ALA A 53 3.43 10.94 -20.99
C ALA A 53 3.08 12.21 -21.77
N LYS A 54 3.98 12.64 -22.66
CA LYS A 54 3.77 13.79 -23.54
C LYS A 54 2.60 13.61 -24.53
N VAL A 55 2.40 12.41 -25.07
CA VAL A 55 1.27 12.14 -25.99
C VAL A 55 -0.05 12.08 -25.22
N LEU A 56 -0.02 11.52 -24.01
CA LEU A 56 -1.17 11.43 -23.12
C LEU A 56 -1.45 12.73 -22.34
N ASP A 57 -0.64 13.77 -22.52
CA ASP A 57 -0.76 15.05 -21.80
C ASP A 57 -0.82 14.88 -20.27
N VAL A 58 0.09 14.07 -19.73
CA VAL A 58 0.24 13.85 -18.28
C VAL A 58 1.70 13.99 -17.86
N GLU A 59 1.94 14.29 -16.59
CA GLU A 59 3.28 14.24 -16.02
C GLU A 59 3.82 12.80 -16.03
N PRO A 60 5.09 12.56 -16.41
CA PRO A 60 5.70 11.23 -16.39
C PRO A 60 5.56 10.51 -15.04
N GLU A 61 5.63 11.27 -13.95
CA GLU A 61 5.44 10.83 -12.58
C GLU A 61 4.05 10.21 -12.38
N PHE A 62 3.01 10.65 -13.08
CA PHE A 62 1.67 10.06 -13.01
C PHE A 62 1.62 8.65 -13.64
N LEU A 63 2.49 8.38 -14.62
CA LEU A 63 2.61 7.05 -15.24
C LEU A 63 3.50 6.13 -14.41
N ILE A 64 4.59 6.65 -13.85
CA ILE A 64 5.57 5.92 -13.04
C ILE A 64 4.96 5.60 -11.67
N ASP A 65 4.41 6.62 -11.04
CA ASP A 65 3.96 6.63 -9.67
C ASP A 65 2.45 6.43 -9.56
N VAL A 66 2.05 5.59 -8.61
CA VAL A 66 0.67 5.44 -8.17
C VAL A 66 0.25 6.65 -7.32
N ASN A 67 1.21 7.51 -6.97
CA ASN A 67 1.05 8.56 -5.98
C ASN A 67 1.48 9.94 -6.53
N ALA A 68 0.52 10.77 -6.95
CA ALA A 68 0.78 12.22 -7.02
C ALA A 68 0.96 12.86 -5.61
N THR A 69 0.90 12.04 -4.55
CA THR A 69 1.24 12.35 -3.16
C THR A 69 1.86 11.09 -2.54
N ASN A 70 3.17 10.85 -2.74
CA ASN A 70 3.82 9.67 -2.17
C ASN A 70 3.97 9.81 -0.65
N VAL A 71 2.98 9.31 0.08
CA VAL A 71 2.88 9.35 1.54
C VAL A 71 3.67 8.24 2.25
N GLU A 72 4.26 7.29 1.50
CA GLU A 72 5.00 6.18 2.09
C GLU A 72 6.19 6.60 2.96
N PRO A 73 7.01 7.62 2.60
CA PRO A 73 8.10 8.09 3.46
C PRO A 73 7.59 8.64 4.80
N ASP A 74 6.48 9.37 4.80
CA ASP A 74 5.88 9.92 6.02
C ASP A 74 5.31 8.81 6.90
N ILE A 75 4.59 7.86 6.31
CA ILE A 75 4.08 6.68 7.04
C ILE A 75 5.25 5.89 7.63
N HIS A 76 6.33 5.71 6.87
CA HIS A 76 7.50 4.99 7.34
C HIS A 76 8.19 5.72 8.50
N ARG A 77 8.35 7.04 8.41
CA ARG A 77 8.88 7.88 9.50
C ARG A 77 8.04 7.72 10.77
N VAL A 78 6.71 7.81 10.66
CA VAL A 78 5.80 7.68 11.82
C VAL A 78 5.90 6.28 12.42
N TYR A 79 5.95 5.24 11.58
CA TYR A 79 6.13 3.86 12.01
C TYR A 79 7.42 3.66 12.80
N GLU A 80 8.57 4.08 12.26
CA GLU A 80 9.87 3.94 12.93
C GLU A 80 9.94 4.73 14.23
N THR A 81 9.39 5.95 14.22
CA THR A 81 9.30 6.79 15.43
C THR A 81 8.50 6.05 16.51
N TYR A 82 7.31 5.53 16.17
CA TYR A 82 6.46 4.82 17.12
C TYR A 82 7.11 3.53 17.64
N GLN A 83 7.88 2.80 16.82
CA GLN A 83 8.62 1.63 17.29
C GLN A 83 9.65 1.96 18.37
N GLN A 84 10.27 3.15 18.28
CA GLN A 84 11.33 3.57 19.18
C GLN A 84 10.80 4.26 20.44
N THR A 85 9.82 5.14 20.27
CA THR A 85 9.33 6.02 21.36
C THR A 85 8.01 5.55 21.93
N GLU A 86 7.28 4.71 21.20
CA GLU A 86 5.94 4.26 21.59
C GLU A 86 4.92 5.42 21.69
N GLU A 87 5.22 6.57 21.06
CA GLU A 87 4.44 7.80 21.01
C GLU A 87 4.10 8.21 19.55
N VAL A 88 2.95 8.84 19.34
CA VAL A 88 2.52 9.37 18.04
C VAL A 88 1.87 10.74 18.21
N SER A 89 2.22 11.70 17.36
CA SER A 89 1.64 13.04 17.41
C SER A 89 0.16 13.03 17.00
N PRO A 90 -0.69 13.96 17.48
CA PRO A 90 -2.09 14.05 17.03
C PRO A 90 -2.25 14.25 15.52
N GLN A 91 -1.28 14.95 14.90
CA GLN A 91 -1.25 15.18 13.46
C GLN A 91 -0.94 13.88 12.71
N ASP A 92 0.10 13.16 13.10
CA ASP A 92 0.47 11.87 12.51
C ASP A 92 -0.65 10.84 12.71
N LEU A 93 -1.29 10.82 13.89
CA LEU A 93 -2.42 9.93 14.15
C LEU A 93 -3.61 10.22 13.22
N THR A 94 -3.91 11.49 12.96
CA THR A 94 -4.98 11.90 12.04
C THR A 94 -4.63 11.56 10.59
N PHE A 95 -3.37 11.80 10.21
CA PHE A 95 -2.82 11.45 8.91
C PHE A 95 -2.95 9.93 8.64
N LEU A 96 -2.49 9.09 9.57
CA LEU A 96 -2.60 7.63 9.43
C LEU A 96 -4.04 7.15 9.30
N LYS A 97 -4.99 7.76 10.05
CA LYS A 97 -6.42 7.43 9.94
C LYS A 97 -7.01 7.74 8.57
N LEU A 98 -6.59 8.83 7.94
CA LEU A 98 -7.06 9.20 6.60
C LEU A 98 -6.64 8.14 5.58
N HIS A 99 -5.40 7.66 5.73
CA HIS A 99 -4.79 6.66 4.84
C HIS A 99 -5.29 5.22 5.04
N THR A 100 -6.09 4.90 6.07
CA THR A 100 -6.70 3.55 6.14
C THR A 100 -7.78 3.32 5.06
N ARG A 101 -8.33 4.39 4.49
CA ARG A 101 -9.39 4.34 3.46
C ARG A 101 -8.85 4.32 2.04
N GLU A 102 -7.55 4.48 1.90
CA GLU A 102 -6.87 4.56 0.62
C GLU A 102 -6.27 3.21 0.20
N ASN A 103 -5.96 3.13 -1.08
CA ASN A 103 -5.47 1.91 -1.70
C ASN A 103 -3.96 1.79 -1.59
N HIS A 104 -3.47 1.34 -0.44
CA HIS A 104 -2.04 1.14 -0.19
C HIS A 104 -1.57 -0.31 -0.40
N SER A 105 -0.24 -0.48 -0.41
CA SER A 105 0.41 -1.79 -0.36
C SER A 105 0.17 -2.46 1.01
N ASN A 106 0.29 -3.80 1.07
CA ASN A 106 0.12 -4.52 2.34
C ASN A 106 1.13 -4.07 3.40
N THR A 107 2.38 -3.82 3.01
CA THR A 107 3.44 -3.35 3.91
C THR A 107 3.09 -1.99 4.51
N THR A 108 2.60 -1.05 3.68
CA THR A 108 2.16 0.27 4.15
C THR A 108 0.94 0.17 5.06
N LEU A 109 -0.06 -0.66 4.71
CA LEU A 109 -1.22 -0.89 5.58
C LEU A 109 -0.81 -1.53 6.92
N MET A 110 0.12 -2.48 6.92
CA MET A 110 0.63 -3.11 8.15
C MET A 110 1.28 -2.07 9.07
N LYS A 111 2.09 -1.14 8.53
CA LYS A 111 2.66 -0.02 9.29
C LYS A 111 1.59 0.86 9.91
N ILE A 112 0.61 1.28 9.09
CA ILE A 112 -0.51 2.13 9.54
C ILE A 112 -1.27 1.45 10.68
N TYR A 113 -1.73 0.21 10.47
CA TYR A 113 -2.55 -0.49 11.45
C TYR A 113 -1.78 -0.85 12.72
N TYR A 114 -0.49 -1.20 12.61
CA TYR A 114 0.36 -1.41 13.79
C TYR A 114 0.34 -0.19 14.71
N VAL A 115 0.61 1.01 14.17
CA VAL A 115 0.67 2.25 14.95
C VAL A 115 -0.70 2.58 15.54
N LEU A 116 -1.75 2.57 14.72
CA LEU A 116 -3.11 2.91 15.17
C LEU A 116 -3.60 1.98 16.28
N ILE A 117 -3.53 0.66 16.06
CA ILE A 117 -4.04 -0.32 17.01
C ILE A 117 -3.23 -0.26 18.31
N SER A 118 -1.89 -0.22 18.22
CA SER A 118 -1.03 -0.17 19.40
C SER A 118 -1.27 1.09 20.23
N ASN A 119 -1.43 2.25 19.59
CA ASN A 119 -1.72 3.50 20.28
C ASN A 119 -3.10 3.47 20.98
N TYR A 120 -4.10 2.91 20.31
CA TYR A 120 -5.45 2.84 20.86
C TYR A 120 -5.63 1.81 21.96
N ILE A 121 -4.88 0.70 21.95
CA ILE A 121 -4.85 -0.23 23.09
C ILE A 121 -4.41 0.49 24.38
N LYS A 122 -3.42 1.39 24.28
CA LYS A 122 -2.87 2.13 25.43
C LYS A 122 -3.82 3.19 25.97
N THR A 123 -4.52 3.89 25.08
CA THR A 123 -5.32 5.07 25.43
C THR A 123 -6.79 4.71 25.62
N THR A 124 -7.43 4.17 24.59
CA THR A 124 -8.87 3.91 24.55
C THR A 124 -9.15 2.62 23.77
N ILE A 125 -9.06 1.46 24.44
CA ILE A 125 -9.11 0.15 23.76
C ILE A 125 -10.35 -0.06 22.88
N PHE A 126 -11.50 0.52 23.23
CA PHE A 126 -12.72 0.43 22.43
C PHE A 126 -12.57 1.07 21.05
N GLU A 127 -11.75 2.12 20.92
CA GLU A 127 -11.47 2.78 19.65
C GLU A 127 -10.54 1.96 18.75
N ALA A 128 -9.81 0.97 19.29
CA ALA A 128 -8.97 0.08 18.48
C ALA A 128 -9.81 -0.88 17.63
N ARG A 129 -11.01 -1.26 18.09
CA ARG A 129 -11.88 -2.27 17.44
C ARG A 129 -12.16 -1.98 15.95
N PRO A 130 -12.63 -0.79 15.53
CA PRO A 130 -12.88 -0.53 14.11
C PRO A 130 -11.62 -0.70 13.25
N PHE A 131 -10.44 -0.33 13.74
CA PHE A 131 -9.18 -0.49 13.01
C PHE A 131 -8.75 -1.96 12.91
N VAL A 132 -8.99 -2.75 13.95
CA VAL A 132 -8.77 -4.21 13.92
C VAL A 132 -9.64 -4.86 12.85
N GLU A 133 -10.94 -4.54 12.80
CA GLU A 133 -11.84 -5.09 11.80
C GLU A 133 -11.46 -4.63 10.38
N GLN A 134 -11.09 -3.36 10.22
CA GLN A 134 -10.64 -2.84 8.93
C GLN A 134 -9.35 -3.53 8.46
N ALA A 135 -8.39 -3.72 9.37
CA ALA A 135 -7.13 -4.39 9.10
C ALA A 135 -7.34 -5.82 8.60
N LYS A 136 -8.17 -6.60 9.30
CA LYS A 136 -8.53 -7.98 8.92
C LYS A 136 -9.12 -8.08 7.50
N ASN A 137 -9.87 -7.07 7.08
CA ASN A 137 -10.53 -7.05 5.77
C ASN A 137 -9.65 -6.51 4.64
N THR A 138 -8.64 -5.71 4.95
CA THR A 138 -7.86 -4.96 3.96
C THR A 138 -6.44 -5.47 3.76
N VAL A 139 -5.80 -5.96 4.83
CA VAL A 139 -4.42 -6.46 4.81
C VAL A 139 -4.42 -7.92 4.34
N ASN A 140 -3.76 -8.18 3.22
CA ASN A 140 -3.60 -9.54 2.69
C ASN A 140 -2.16 -10.01 2.87
N TYR A 141 -1.86 -10.67 3.98
CA TYR A 141 -0.50 -11.16 4.28
C TYR A 141 -0.05 -12.26 3.31
N THR A 142 1.15 -12.13 2.75
CA THR A 142 1.70 -13.09 1.78
C THR A 142 2.85 -13.94 2.33
N GLY A 143 3.32 -13.67 3.55
CA GLY A 143 4.42 -14.43 4.17
C GLY A 143 5.79 -13.77 4.04
N THR A 144 5.90 -12.64 3.36
CA THR A 144 7.20 -12.03 3.00
C THR A 144 7.39 -10.61 3.53
N GLU A 145 6.33 -10.02 4.09
CA GLU A 145 6.33 -8.67 4.61
C GLU A 145 7.09 -8.60 5.94
N THR A 146 8.13 -7.76 6.01
CA THR A 146 8.99 -7.61 7.20
C THR A 146 8.24 -6.94 8.36
N GLU A 147 7.20 -6.16 8.07
CA GLU A 147 6.36 -5.48 9.05
C GLU A 147 5.31 -6.40 9.71
N ALA A 148 5.16 -7.63 9.19
CA ALA A 148 4.16 -8.58 9.65
C ALA A 148 4.24 -8.86 11.15
N SER A 149 5.46 -8.98 11.71
CA SER A 149 5.64 -9.29 13.13
C SER A 149 5.03 -8.23 14.03
N TYR A 150 5.33 -6.95 13.80
CA TYR A 150 4.76 -5.83 14.57
C TYR A 150 3.25 -5.72 14.38
N TYR A 151 2.79 -5.83 13.14
CA TYR A 151 1.38 -5.81 12.81
C TYR A 151 0.59 -6.91 13.54
N PHE A 152 1.01 -8.17 13.43
CA PHE A 152 0.33 -9.30 14.07
C PHE A 152 0.46 -9.27 15.60
N ASN A 153 1.58 -8.78 16.14
CA ASN A 153 1.72 -8.56 17.58
C ASN A 153 0.67 -7.57 18.10
N SER A 154 0.40 -6.47 17.37
CA SER A 154 -0.63 -5.51 17.77
C SER A 154 -2.04 -6.12 17.81
N LEU A 155 -2.38 -6.98 16.83
CA LEU A 155 -3.65 -7.72 16.81
C LEU A 155 -3.75 -8.71 17.97
N SER A 156 -2.68 -9.49 18.21
CA SER A 156 -2.63 -10.44 19.32
C SER A 156 -2.85 -9.74 20.67
N ARG A 157 -2.20 -8.59 20.89
CA ARG A 157 -2.38 -7.77 22.10
C ARG A 157 -3.80 -7.26 22.24
N PHE A 158 -4.43 -6.76 21.17
CA PHE A 158 -5.83 -6.33 21.21
C PHE A 158 -6.76 -7.47 21.68
N PHE A 159 -6.62 -8.67 21.09
CA PHE A 159 -7.44 -9.81 21.44
C PHE A 159 -7.15 -10.34 22.85
N TYR A 160 -5.90 -10.23 23.31
CA TYR A 160 -5.53 -10.58 24.68
C TYR A 160 -6.25 -9.69 25.69
N PHE A 161 -6.19 -8.36 25.51
CA PHE A 161 -6.86 -7.41 26.41
C PHE A 161 -8.39 -7.48 26.34
N THR A 162 -8.95 -7.90 25.20
CA THR A 162 -10.39 -8.15 25.04
C THR A 162 -10.81 -9.58 25.40
N LYS A 163 -9.89 -10.39 25.95
CA LYS A 163 -10.10 -11.76 26.44
C LYS A 163 -10.56 -12.77 25.38
N ASN A 164 -10.28 -12.52 24.10
CA ASN A 164 -10.48 -13.48 23.01
C ASN A 164 -9.19 -14.27 22.78
N TYR A 165 -8.93 -15.22 23.66
CA TYR A 165 -7.66 -15.96 23.65
C TYR A 165 -7.48 -16.86 22.42
N SER A 166 -8.56 -17.28 21.75
CA SER A 166 -8.48 -17.99 20.47
C SER A 166 -7.82 -17.12 19.40
N GLU A 167 -8.30 -15.89 19.21
CA GLU A 167 -7.70 -14.96 18.23
C GLU A 167 -6.30 -14.51 18.67
N THR A 168 -6.06 -14.35 19.98
CA THR A 168 -4.72 -14.06 20.51
C THR A 168 -3.68 -15.06 20.02
N LEU A 169 -3.98 -16.36 20.10
CA LEU A 169 -3.06 -17.43 19.69
C LEU A 169 -2.84 -17.41 18.17
N VAL A 170 -3.90 -17.23 17.38
CA VAL A 170 -3.80 -17.15 15.91
C VAL A 170 -2.84 -16.05 15.49
N TYR A 171 -3.04 -14.83 16.00
CA TYR A 171 -2.19 -13.70 15.63
C TYR A 171 -0.81 -13.75 16.27
N ALA A 172 -0.65 -14.37 17.44
CA ALA A 172 0.67 -14.62 18.02
C ALA A 172 1.52 -15.51 17.11
N CYS A 173 0.95 -16.61 16.60
CA CYS A 173 1.63 -17.53 15.69
C CYS A 173 2.02 -16.86 14.37
N LEU A 174 1.14 -16.03 13.79
CA LEU A 174 1.42 -15.30 12.55
C LEU A 174 2.53 -14.25 12.70
N GLY A 175 2.73 -13.73 13.91
CA GLY A 175 3.75 -12.72 14.20
C GLY A 175 5.15 -13.28 14.48
N LEU A 176 5.29 -14.61 14.58
CA LEU A 176 6.59 -15.25 14.73
C LEU A 176 7.33 -15.25 13.39
N PRO A 177 8.66 -15.02 13.38
CA PRO A 177 9.45 -15.23 12.17
C PRO A 177 9.28 -16.69 11.74
N SER A 178 8.99 -16.93 10.46
CA SER A 178 9.01 -18.28 9.90
C SER A 178 10.41 -18.85 10.07
N ASP A 179 10.54 -19.95 10.81
CA ASP A 179 11.81 -20.64 11.03
C ASP A 179 12.54 -20.81 9.68
N SER A 180 13.76 -20.27 9.63
CA SER A 180 14.71 -20.31 8.50
C SER A 180 15.23 -21.72 8.24
#